data_AF-A0A1J4XMR0-F1
#
_entry.id   AF-A0A1J4XMR0-F1
#
_cell.length_a   1.000
_cell.length_b   1.000
_cell.length_c   1.000
_cell.angle_alpha   90.00
_cell.angle_beta   90.00
_cell.angle_gamma   90.00
#
_symmetry.space_group_name_H-M   'P 1'
#
loop_
_entity.id
_entity.type
_entity.pdbx_description
1 polymer ?
#
loop_
_entity_poly.entity_id
_entity_poly.type
_entity_poly.pdbx_seq_one_letter_code
_entity_poly.pdbx_strand_id
1 'polypeptide(L)'
;MPNYKRKYSEEKLIYFLRKLAIELGRTPKRIDMDMAVGFPNSTTYQTNFGSWTEALIKSGLKPNKIGRYNKEELIKKLRSFCFRNGIPTERKLNKCKDMPSYGAYFKHFKSLKGDIIQARVV
;
A
#
# COMPACT_ATOMS: atom_id res chain seq x y z
N MET A 1 -16.08 -16.95 11.83
CA MET A 1 -15.01 -16.01 12.26
C MET A 1 -15.67 -14.70 12.69
N PRO A 2 -15.38 -14.13 13.87
CA PRO A 2 -16.09 -12.95 14.35
C PRO A 2 -15.74 -11.73 13.49
N ASN A 3 -16.78 -11.12 12.92
CA ASN A 3 -16.72 -9.90 12.13
C ASN A 3 -16.41 -8.72 13.07
N TYR A 4 -15.12 -8.44 13.29
CA TYR A 4 -14.68 -7.35 14.15
C TYR A 4 -15.05 -6.03 13.46
N LYS A 5 -16.17 -5.43 13.91
CA LYS A 5 -16.68 -4.15 13.39
C LYS A 5 -15.52 -3.14 13.36
N ARG A 6 -15.18 -2.66 12.17
CA ARG A 6 -14.21 -1.58 11.99
C ARG A 6 -14.73 -0.35 12.75
N LYS A 7 -14.01 0.06 13.80
CA LYS A 7 -14.39 1.20 14.67
C LYS A 7 -14.49 2.52 13.91
N TYR A 8 -13.77 2.65 12.79
CA TYR A 8 -13.75 3.82 11.93
C TYR A 8 -14.04 3.41 10.49
N SER A 9 -14.76 4.26 9.76
CA SER A 9 -14.90 4.14 8.31
C SER A 9 -13.67 4.72 7.60
N GLU A 10 -13.45 4.35 6.33
CA GLU A 10 -12.34 4.88 5.54
C GLU A 10 -12.42 6.41 5.42
N GLU A 11 -13.61 6.98 5.27
CA GLU A 11 -13.84 8.43 5.14
C GLU A 11 -13.44 9.17 6.43
N LYS A 12 -13.80 8.62 7.60
CA LYS A 12 -13.40 9.21 8.88
C LYS A 12 -11.88 9.19 9.06
N LEU A 13 -11.23 8.09 8.67
CA LEU A 13 -9.77 8.00 8.74
C LEU A 13 -9.12 9.00 7.79
N ILE A 14 -9.60 9.13 6.55
CA ILE A 14 -9.11 10.14 5.59
C ILE A 14 -9.25 11.56 6.17
N TYR A 15 -10.40 11.87 6.80
CA TYR A 15 -10.61 13.16 7.46
C TYR A 15 -9.56 13.44 8.54
N PHE A 16 -9.34 12.50 9.47
CA PHE A 16 -8.35 12.67 10.54
C PHE A 16 -6.93 12.81 10.00
N LEU A 17 -6.57 12.04 8.98
CA LEU A 17 -5.25 12.10 8.36
C LEU A 17 -5.00 13.45 7.67
N ARG A 18 -5.99 13.97 6.94
CA ARG A 18 -5.94 15.31 6.33
C ARG A 18 -5.89 16.40 7.38
N LYS A 19 -6.70 16.30 8.43
CA LYS A 19 -6.72 17.27 9.53
C LYS A 19 -5.35 17.39 10.18
N LEU A 20 -4.71 16.27 10.54
CA LEU A 20 -3.37 16.32 11.11
C LEU A 20 -2.32 16.82 10.10
N ALA A 21 -2.49 16.51 8.81
CA ALA A 21 -1.60 17.04 7.77
C ALA A 21 -1.65 18.58 7.67
N ILE A 22 -2.85 19.15 7.79
CA ILE A 22 -3.06 20.60 7.81
C ILE A 22 -2.45 21.20 9.09
N GLU A 23 -2.71 20.60 10.26
CA GLU A 23 -2.17 21.07 11.55
C GLU A 23 -0.64 21.04 11.59
N LEU A 24 -0.01 20.05 10.96
CA LEU A 24 1.45 19.94 10.89
C LEU A 24 2.08 20.74 9.75
N GLY A 25 1.30 21.21 8.77
CA GLY A 25 1.81 21.80 7.54
C GLY A 25 2.65 20.85 6.67
N ARG A 26 2.60 19.54 6.94
CA ARG A 26 3.35 18.49 6.25
C ARG A 26 2.59 17.17 6.30
N THR A 27 2.97 16.22 5.45
CA THR A 27 2.38 14.89 5.52
C THR A 27 2.74 14.21 6.87
N PRO A 28 1.74 13.70 7.63
CA PRO A 28 2.00 13.01 8.89
C PRO A 28 2.82 11.74 8.70
N LYS A 29 3.76 11.50 9.61
CA LYS A 29 4.43 10.23 9.80
C LYS A 29 3.57 9.36 10.72
N ARG A 30 3.84 8.06 10.75
CA ARG A 30 3.13 7.12 11.63
C ARG A 30 3.18 7.56 13.09
N ILE A 31 4.38 7.97 13.52
CA ILE A 31 4.62 8.43 14.89
C ILE A 31 3.83 9.69 15.24
N ASP A 32 3.57 10.58 14.27
CA ASP A 32 2.78 11.78 14.52
C ASP A 32 1.32 11.40 14.84
N MET A 33 0.74 10.43 14.12
CA MET A 33 -0.61 9.93 14.43
C MET A 33 -0.66 9.20 15.77
N ASP A 34 0.38 8.41 16.07
CA ASP A 34 0.44 7.63 17.30
C ASP A 34 0.58 8.52 18.55
N MET A 35 1.19 9.70 18.39
CA MET A 35 1.33 10.71 19.44
C MET A 35 0.17 11.70 19.51
N ALA A 36 -0.64 11.82 18.45
CA ALA A 36 -1.74 12.77 18.39
C ALA A 36 -2.92 12.33 19.28
N VAL A 37 -3.14 13.05 20.38
CA VAL A 37 -4.22 12.78 21.33
C VAL A 37 -5.58 12.98 20.65
N GLY A 38 -6.48 12.00 20.77
CA GLY A 38 -7.81 12.03 20.15
C GLY A 38 -7.85 11.60 18.68
N PHE A 39 -6.71 11.24 18.09
CA PHE A 39 -6.64 10.70 16.74
C PHE A 39 -6.56 9.16 16.74
N PRO A 40 -7.01 8.48 15.67
CA PRO A 40 -6.79 7.05 15.51
C PRO A 40 -5.29 6.73 15.37
N ASN A 41 -4.84 5.63 15.96
CA ASN A 41 -3.46 5.16 15.86
C ASN A 41 -3.13 4.70 14.42
N SER A 42 -1.87 4.82 14.01
CA SER A 42 -1.38 4.43 12.68
C SER A 42 -1.70 2.97 12.32
N THR A 43 -1.81 2.08 13.29
CA THR A 43 -2.22 0.67 13.09
C THR A 43 -3.65 0.57 12.55
N THR A 44 -4.56 1.41 13.02
CA THR A 44 -5.95 1.45 12.53
C THR A 44 -6.00 1.78 11.03
N TYR A 45 -5.13 2.68 10.56
CA TYR A 45 -5.01 2.99 9.14
C TYR A 45 -4.51 1.80 8.34
N GLN A 46 -3.50 1.07 8.84
CA GLN A 46 -3.00 -0.11 8.14
C GLN A 46 -4.04 -1.21 8.02
N THR A 47 -4.84 -1.44 9.07
CA THR A 47 -5.88 -2.46 9.04
C THR A 47 -7.02 -2.12 8.07
N ASN A 48 -7.35 -0.84 7.90
CA ASN A 48 -8.43 -0.40 7.00
C ASN A 48 -7.97 -0.29 5.55
N PHE A 49 -6.80 0.30 5.31
CA PHE A 49 -6.29 0.58 3.96
C PHE A 49 -5.29 -0.46 3.45
N GLY A 50 -4.94 -1.45 4.27
CA GLY A 50 -3.92 -2.46 3.96
C GLY A 50 -2.47 -1.97 4.15
N SER A 51 -2.20 -0.66 3.96
CA SER A 51 -0.90 -0.07 4.27
C SER A 51 -0.99 1.41 4.65
N TRP A 52 0.05 1.90 5.32
CA TRP A 52 0.17 3.33 5.67
C TRP A 52 0.31 4.21 4.42
N THR A 53 1.08 3.75 3.44
CA THR A 53 1.25 4.46 2.16
C THR A 53 -0.08 4.58 1.42
N GLU A 54 -0.88 3.51 1.41
CA GLU A 54 -2.20 3.50 0.79
C GLU A 54 -3.15 4.50 1.47
N ALA A 55 -3.12 4.56 2.80
CA ALA A 55 -3.90 5.54 3.56
C ALA A 55 -3.54 6.98 3.17
N LEU A 56 -2.24 7.27 2.99
CA LEU A 56 -1.79 8.59 2.53
C LEU A 56 -2.26 8.89 1.10
N ILE A 57 -2.10 7.93 0.16
CA ILE A 57 -2.51 8.09 -1.24
C ILE A 57 -4.02 8.35 -1.34
N LYS A 58 -4.85 7.52 -0.70
CA LYS A 58 -6.30 7.70 -0.64
C LYS A 58 -6.72 9.01 0.03
N SER A 59 -5.90 9.51 0.94
CA SER A 59 -6.12 10.83 1.55
C SER A 59 -5.64 11.99 0.68
N GLY A 60 -5.10 11.74 -0.51
CA GLY A 60 -4.53 12.78 -1.38
C GLY A 60 -3.22 13.35 -0.86
N LEU A 61 -2.56 12.68 0.09
CA LEU A 61 -1.29 13.10 0.68
C LEU A 61 -0.13 12.37 0.00
N LYS A 62 0.96 13.09 -0.24
CA LYS A 62 2.18 12.49 -0.80
C LYS A 62 2.92 11.68 0.28
N PRO A 63 3.21 10.38 0.07
CA PRO A 63 3.88 9.58 1.09
C PRO A 63 5.25 10.11 1.51
N ASN A 64 5.51 10.16 2.83
CA ASN A 64 6.78 10.62 3.41
C ASN A 64 8.00 9.79 3.02
N LYS A 65 7.80 8.50 2.73
CA LYS A 65 8.80 7.63 2.11
C LYS A 65 8.16 7.01 0.89
N ILE A 66 8.62 7.42 -0.28
CA ILE A 66 8.35 6.70 -1.51
C ILE A 66 9.35 5.55 -1.52
N GLY A 67 8.92 4.35 -1.13
CA GLY A 67 9.66 3.16 -1.52
C GLY A 67 9.78 3.16 -3.04
N ARG A 68 10.86 2.59 -3.61
CA ARG A 68 11.11 2.62 -5.06
C ARG A 68 9.89 2.22 -5.91
N TYR A 69 8.99 1.43 -5.33
CA TYR A 69 7.69 1.09 -5.91
C TYR A 69 6.60 1.10 -4.84
N ASN A 70 5.37 1.48 -5.23
CA ASN A 70 4.16 1.25 -4.43
C ASN A 70 3.42 -0.03 -4.91
N LYS A 71 2.37 -0.45 -4.18
CA LYS A 71 1.62 -1.68 -4.51
C LYS A 71 1.00 -1.61 -5.90
N GLU A 72 0.37 -0.50 -6.26
CA GLU A 72 -0.29 -0.32 -7.56
C GLU A 72 0.69 -0.33 -8.74
N GLU A 73 1.85 0.32 -8.59
CA GLU A 73 2.92 0.33 -9.58
C GLU A 73 3.46 -1.07 -9.82
N LEU A 74 3.67 -1.84 -8.75
CA LEU A 74 4.10 -3.23 -8.85
C LEU A 74 3.02 -4.09 -9.54
N ILE A 75 1.73 -3.89 -9.24
CA ILE A 75 0.63 -4.58 -9.94
C ILE A 75 0.62 -4.21 -11.43
N LYS A 76 0.71 -2.92 -11.77
CA LYS A 76 0.73 -2.45 -13.16
C LYS A 76 1.89 -3.05 -13.94
N LYS A 77 3.07 -3.09 -13.32
CA LYS A 77 4.24 -3.70 -13.94
C LYS A 77 4.12 -5.23 -14.05
N LEU A 78 3.57 -5.92 -13.05
CA LEU A 78 3.27 -7.36 -13.14
C LEU A 78 2.29 -7.65 -14.27
N ARG A 79 1.21 -6.88 -14.41
CA ARG A 79 0.24 -7.04 -15.51
C ARG A 79 0.91 -6.92 -16.88
N SER A 80 1.72 -5.87 -17.08
CA SER A 80 2.49 -5.68 -18.32
C SER A 80 3.50 -6.81 -18.58
N PHE A 81 4.12 -7.34 -17.52
CA PHE A 81 5.02 -8.47 -17.63
C PHE A 81 4.28 -9.76 -18.01
N CYS A 82 3.17 -10.05 -17.34
CA CYS A 82 2.31 -11.21 -17.60
C CYS A 82 1.82 -11.25 -19.05
N PHE A 83 1.40 -10.10 -19.57
CA PHE A 83 0.93 -9.97 -20.95
C PHE A 83 2.01 -10.36 -21.98
N ARG A 84 3.27 -9.99 -21.71
CA ARG A 84 4.38 -10.21 -22.66
C ARG A 84 5.11 -11.55 -22.46
N ASN A 85 5.17 -12.07 -21.24
CA ASN A 85 6.07 -13.18 -20.86
C ASN A 85 5.35 -14.36 -20.16
N GLY A 86 4.03 -14.26 -20.03
CA GLY A 86 3.22 -15.21 -19.27
C GLY A 86 3.52 -15.15 -17.77
N ILE A 87 3.36 -16.28 -17.08
CA ILE A 87 3.42 -16.35 -15.61
C ILE A 87 4.77 -15.78 -15.09
N PRO A 88 4.73 -14.79 -14.18
CA PRO A 88 5.92 -14.23 -13.58
C PRO A 88 6.46 -15.20 -12.52
N THR A 89 7.68 -15.65 -12.75
CA THR A 89 8.46 -16.42 -11.76
C THR A 89 9.59 -15.55 -11.24
N GLU A 90 10.11 -15.86 -10.05
CA GLU A 90 11.27 -15.15 -9.49
C GLU A 90 12.43 -15.07 -10.48
N ARG A 91 12.79 -16.20 -11.11
CA ARG A 91 13.86 -16.27 -12.10
C ARG A 91 13.59 -15.37 -13.32
N LYS A 92 12.36 -15.31 -13.81
CA LYS A 92 11.97 -14.48 -14.95
C LYS A 92 11.99 -12.99 -14.60
N LEU A 93 11.49 -12.61 -13.42
CA LEU A 93 11.49 -11.23 -12.95
C LEU A 93 12.92 -10.72 -12.73
N ASN A 94 13.75 -11.48 -12.02
CA ASN A 94 15.14 -11.08 -11.73
C ASN A 94 16.02 -11.03 -13.00
N LYS A 95 15.68 -11.79 -14.07
CA LYS A 95 16.39 -11.73 -15.36
C LYS A 95 15.99 -10.53 -16.22
N CYS A 96 14.82 -9.93 -15.98
CA CYS A 96 14.32 -8.80 -16.74
C CYS A 96 14.79 -7.48 -16.12
N LYS A 97 15.70 -6.76 -16.78
CA LYS A 97 16.28 -5.51 -16.24
C LYS A 97 15.26 -4.39 -16.02
N ASP A 98 14.16 -4.40 -16.76
CA ASP A 98 13.08 -3.39 -16.66
C ASP A 98 12.11 -3.67 -15.49
N MET A 99 12.38 -4.75 -14.75
CA MET A 99 11.53 -5.31 -13.74
C MET A 99 12.11 -5.11 -12.34
N PRO A 100 11.34 -4.60 -11.37
CA PRO A 100 11.65 -4.77 -9.96
C PRO A 100 12.04 -6.22 -9.63
N SER A 101 12.98 -6.38 -8.70
CA SER A 101 13.38 -7.70 -8.22
C SER A 101 12.22 -8.40 -7.52
N TYR A 102 12.27 -9.73 -7.46
CA TYR A 102 11.33 -10.53 -6.68
C TYR A 102 11.18 -10.03 -5.24
N GLY A 103 12.28 -9.60 -4.61
CA GLY A 103 12.26 -9.02 -3.26
C GLY A 103 11.45 -7.73 -3.14
N ALA A 104 11.35 -6.91 -4.19
CA ALA A 104 10.46 -5.75 -4.20
C ALA A 104 8.99 -6.18 -4.15
N TYR A 105 8.61 -7.22 -4.89
CA TYR A 105 7.25 -7.77 -4.82
C TYR A 105 6.97 -8.46 -3.48
N PHE A 106 7.91 -9.24 -2.98
CA PHE A 106 7.74 -9.98 -1.73
C PHE A 106 7.39 -9.06 -0.55
N LYS A 107 8.01 -7.87 -0.49
CA LYS A 107 7.71 -6.83 0.53
C LYS A 107 6.25 -6.37 0.54
N HIS A 108 5.56 -6.38 -0.61
CA HIS A 108 4.19 -5.87 -0.73
C HIS A 108 3.12 -6.97 -0.75
N PHE A 109 3.47 -8.17 -1.24
CA PHE A 109 2.49 -9.20 -1.61
C PHE A 109 2.57 -10.47 -0.76
N LYS A 110 3.63 -10.67 0.05
CA LYS A 110 3.92 -11.90 0.84
C LYS A 110 4.08 -13.18 0.01
N SER A 111 3.42 -13.33 -1.15
CA SER A 111 3.66 -14.36 -2.17
C SER A 111 3.20 -13.87 -3.54
N LEU A 112 3.92 -14.24 -4.61
CA LEU A 112 3.44 -13.96 -5.98
C LEU A 112 2.23 -14.82 -6.38
N LYS A 113 2.03 -16.01 -5.79
CA LYS A 113 0.95 -16.92 -6.19
C LYS A 113 -0.45 -16.35 -5.88
N GLY A 114 -0.61 -15.68 -4.74
CA GLY A 114 -1.89 -15.08 -4.34
C GLY A 114 -2.27 -13.85 -5.18
N ASP A 115 -1.30 -12.99 -5.49
CA ASP A 115 -1.56 -11.72 -6.19
C ASP A 115 -1.45 -11.82 -7.72
N ILE A 116 -0.80 -12.86 -8.28
CA ILE A 116 -0.94 -13.20 -9.70
C ILE A 116 -2.41 -13.45 -10.03
N ILE A 117 -3.19 -14.05 -9.12
CA ILE A 117 -4.64 -14.27 -9.30
C ILE A 117 -5.38 -12.92 -9.38
N GLN A 118 -5.04 -11.94 -8.54
CA GLN A 118 -5.60 -10.57 -8.64
C GLN A 118 -5.14 -9.79 -9.88
N ALA A 119 -3.91 -10.02 -10.34
CA ALA A 119 -3.41 -9.42 -11.57
C ALA A 119 -4.02 -10.07 -12.84
N ARG A 120 -4.55 -11.32 -12.72
CA ARG A 120 -5.19 -12.10 -13.78
C ARG A 120 -6.69 -11.92 -13.92
N VAL A 121 -7.36 -11.23 -13.00
CA VAL A 121 -8.81 -10.98 -13.12
C VAL A 121 -9.03 -9.87 -14.16
N VAL A 122 -9.26 -10.32 -15.38
CA VAL A 122 -10.29 -9.76 -16.28
C VAL A 122 -11.60 -10.41 -15.87
#